data_AF-A0A031JY58-F1
#
_entry.id   AF-A0A031JY58-F1
#
_cell.length_a   1.000
_cell.length_b   1.000
_cell.length_c   1.000
_cell.angle_alpha   90.00
_cell.angle_beta   90.00
_cell.angle_gamma   90.00
#
_symmetry.space_group_name_H-M   'P 1'
#
loop_
_entity.id
_entity.type
_entity.pdbx_description
1 polymer ?
#
loop_
_entity_poly.entity_id
_entity_poly.type
_entity_poly.pdbx_seq_one_letter_code
_entity_poly.pdbx_strand_id
1 'polypeptide(L)'
;MTEIDLANRRFSFRRRPVPVPGDLRIAWRVALIMAMLGSSRANRASLAKLHIINDAIRSGQQDKLKTILSGTHAAVPWNLRVEPAFARAVDFVVGEKLAIWTKATGRAALQLTKTGVDAAAAVMGVEDALVEERAAVAELAKLITETGVGALLGEKVRA
;
A
#
# COMPACT_ATOMS: atom_id res chain seq x y z
N MET A 1 15.79 -52.98 -2.08
CA MET A 1 14.89 -51.91 -1.59
C MET A 1 15.05 -51.87 -0.09
N THR A 2 15.94 -51.02 0.42
CA THR A 2 16.31 -50.98 1.84
C THR A 2 15.26 -50.22 2.63
N GLU A 3 14.59 -50.92 3.54
CA GLU A 3 13.71 -50.35 4.56
C GLU A 3 14.51 -49.34 5.40
N ILE A 4 14.01 -48.12 5.51
CA ILE A 4 14.62 -47.08 6.34
C ILE A 4 14.19 -47.37 7.79
N ASP A 5 15.11 -47.87 8.61
CA ASP A 5 14.91 -48.04 10.06
C ASP A 5 14.78 -46.68 10.75
N LEU A 6 13.52 -46.27 10.96
CA LEU A 6 13.14 -45.05 11.67
C LEU A 6 12.94 -45.30 13.18
N ALA A 7 12.98 -46.56 13.65
CA ALA A 7 12.53 -46.93 15.00
C ALA A 7 13.47 -46.46 16.12
N ASN A 8 14.76 -46.21 15.80
CA ASN A 8 15.79 -45.87 16.79
C ASN A 8 16.32 -44.43 16.71
N ARG A 9 15.65 -43.52 16.00
CA ARG A 9 16.07 -42.11 15.93
C ARG A 9 15.35 -41.26 16.98
N ARG A 10 16.12 -40.54 17.81
CA ARG A 10 15.57 -39.51 18.70
C ARG A 10 15.17 -38.28 17.88
N PHE A 11 13.89 -38.16 17.55
CA PHE A 11 13.35 -36.93 16.98
C PHE A 11 13.01 -35.94 18.10
N SER A 12 13.49 -34.70 17.98
CA SER A 12 13.05 -33.60 18.83
C SER A 12 12.26 -32.61 18.01
N PHE A 13 11.00 -32.36 18.37
CA PHE A 13 10.21 -31.28 17.79
C PHE A 13 10.49 -29.99 18.57
N ARG A 14 10.97 -28.96 17.88
CA ARG A 14 11.08 -27.61 18.45
C ARG A 14 10.06 -26.72 17.76
N ARG A 15 9.22 -26.05 18.55
CA ARG A 15 8.30 -25.04 18.02
C ARG A 15 9.12 -23.97 17.31
N ARG A 16 8.90 -23.81 16.00
CA ARG A 16 9.46 -22.69 15.22
C ARG A 16 8.57 -21.46 15.39
N PRO A 17 9.14 -20.25 15.44
CA PRO A 17 8.34 -19.03 15.31
C PRO A 17 7.51 -19.09 14.02
N VAL A 18 6.24 -18.69 14.09
CA VAL A 18 5.42 -18.52 12.89
C VAL A 18 5.84 -17.20 12.24
N PRO A 19 6.28 -17.19 10.96
CA PRO A 19 6.67 -15.96 10.30
C PRO A 19 5.47 -15.03 10.17
N VAL A 20 5.66 -13.75 10.49
CA VAL A 20 4.64 -12.72 10.28
C VAL A 20 4.56 -12.43 8.77
N PRO A 21 3.37 -12.54 8.13
CA PRO A 21 3.15 -12.12 6.75
C PRO A 21 3.67 -10.70 6.49
N GLY A 22 4.20 -10.45 5.28
CA GLY A 22 4.86 -9.19 4.95
C GLY A 22 3.97 -7.97 5.13
N ASP A 23 2.70 -8.07 4.70
CA ASP A 23 1.66 -7.04 4.77
C ASP A 23 1.23 -6.66 6.20
N LEU A 24 1.55 -7.50 7.18
CA LEU A 24 1.35 -7.22 8.61
C LEU A 24 2.56 -6.54 9.25
N ARG A 25 3.70 -6.43 8.56
CA ARG A 25 4.90 -5.77 9.08
C ARG A 25 4.80 -4.26 8.89
N ILE A 26 5.14 -3.51 9.95
CA ILE A 26 5.15 -2.04 9.90
C ILE A 26 6.10 -1.53 8.81
N ALA A 27 7.27 -2.16 8.66
CA ALA A 27 8.26 -1.80 7.65
C ALA A 27 7.68 -1.86 6.22
N TRP A 28 6.88 -2.89 5.91
CA TRP A 28 6.21 -3.01 4.61
C TRP A 28 5.23 -1.85 4.40
N ARG A 29 4.43 -1.50 5.41
CA ARG A 29 3.45 -0.40 5.30
C ARG A 29 4.11 0.96 5.15
N VAL A 30 5.16 1.23 5.92
CA VAL A 30 5.92 2.48 5.81
C VAL A 30 6.55 2.58 4.41
N ALA A 31 7.21 1.51 3.94
CA ALA A 31 7.77 1.46 2.59
C ALA A 31 6.69 1.68 1.51
N LEU A 32 5.52 1.05 1.67
CA LEU A 32 4.42 1.24 0.73
C LEU A 32 3.92 2.70 0.71
N ILE A 33 3.79 3.35 1.88
CA ILE A 33 3.42 4.77 1.95
C ILE A 33 4.46 5.65 1.26
N MET A 34 5.75 5.38 1.47
CA MET A 34 6.84 6.09 0.79
C MET A 34 6.75 5.92 -0.73
N ALA A 35 6.53 4.70 -1.23
CA ALA A 35 6.35 4.44 -2.66
C ALA A 35 5.12 5.17 -3.22
N MET A 36 3.99 5.13 -2.51
CA MET A 36 2.73 5.76 -2.94
C MET A 36 2.85 7.27 -3.04
N LEU A 37 3.44 7.90 -2.02
CA LEU A 37 3.65 9.34 -2.02
C LEU A 37 4.71 9.74 -3.05
N GLY A 38 5.86 9.05 -3.10
CA GLY A 38 6.93 9.31 -4.07
C GLY A 38 6.53 9.11 -5.53
N SER A 39 5.52 8.26 -5.79
CA SER A 39 4.95 8.07 -7.13
C SER A 39 3.79 9.02 -7.45
N SER A 40 3.31 9.78 -6.46
CA SER A 40 2.21 10.73 -6.62
C SER A 40 2.72 12.12 -7.02
N ARG A 41 1.88 12.89 -7.72
CA ARG A 41 2.24 14.26 -8.15
C ARG A 41 2.60 15.13 -6.94
N ALA A 42 3.73 15.83 -7.03
CA ALA A 42 4.26 16.71 -5.98
C ALA A 42 4.52 15.99 -4.63
N ASN A 43 4.77 14.68 -4.68
CA ASN A 43 4.98 13.81 -3.52
C ASN A 43 3.84 13.89 -2.49
N ARG A 44 2.62 14.09 -2.98
CA ARG A 44 1.43 14.37 -2.18
C ARG A 44 0.24 13.57 -2.68
N ALA A 45 -0.53 13.03 -1.75
CA ALA A 45 -1.79 12.33 -2.03
C ALA A 45 -2.80 12.52 -0.91
N SER A 46 -4.10 12.53 -1.22
CA SER A 46 -5.13 12.48 -0.18
C SER A 46 -5.09 11.15 0.58
N LEU A 47 -5.48 11.19 1.86
CA LEU A 47 -5.57 9.98 2.68
C LEU A 47 -6.52 8.94 2.05
N ALA A 48 -7.59 9.42 1.40
CA ALA A 48 -8.52 8.58 0.64
C ALA A 48 -7.83 7.84 -0.51
N LYS A 49 -7.06 8.55 -1.36
CA LYS A 49 -6.28 7.92 -2.44
C LYS A 49 -5.33 6.86 -1.89
N LEU A 50 -4.63 7.17 -0.80
CA LEU A 50 -3.69 6.24 -0.18
C LEU A 50 -4.38 4.98 0.34
N HIS A 51 -5.56 5.10 0.96
CA HIS A 51 -6.34 3.93 1.40
C HIS A 51 -6.80 3.07 0.22
N ILE A 52 -7.24 3.67 -0.88
CA ILE A 52 -7.67 2.94 -2.08
C ILE A 52 -6.50 2.13 -2.66
N ILE A 53 -5.33 2.76 -2.84
CA ILE A 53 -4.14 2.06 -3.37
C ILE A 53 -3.69 0.96 -2.41
N ASN A 54 -3.61 1.25 -1.10
CA ASN A 54 -3.26 0.25 -0.09
C ASN A 54 -4.21 -0.96 -0.13
N ASP A 55 -5.53 -0.74 -0.21
CA ASP A 55 -6.49 -1.83 -0.23
C ASP A 55 -6.37 -2.67 -1.51
N ALA A 56 -6.19 -2.04 -2.67
CA ALA A 56 -5.99 -2.75 -3.93
C ALA A 56 -4.73 -3.63 -3.91
N ILE A 57 -3.63 -3.13 -3.35
CA ILE A 57 -2.37 -3.89 -3.27
C ILE A 57 -2.49 -5.03 -2.26
N ARG A 58 -2.95 -4.73 -1.04
CA ARG A 58 -3.08 -5.73 0.03
C ARG A 58 -4.06 -6.86 -0.34
N SER A 59 -5.09 -6.56 -1.13
CA SER A 59 -6.08 -7.55 -1.55
C SER A 59 -5.78 -8.21 -2.91
N GLY A 60 -4.68 -7.84 -3.57
CA GLY A 60 -4.37 -8.36 -4.91
C GLY A 60 -5.42 -7.99 -5.98
N GLN A 61 -6.13 -6.88 -5.78
CA GLN A 61 -7.19 -6.40 -6.67
C GLN A 61 -6.73 -5.22 -7.54
N GLN A 62 -5.43 -5.11 -7.85
CA GLN A 62 -4.90 -3.99 -8.63
C GLN A 62 -5.54 -3.93 -10.02
N ASP A 63 -5.68 -5.06 -10.71
CA ASP A 63 -6.26 -5.12 -12.05
C ASP A 63 -7.75 -4.76 -12.05
N LYS A 64 -8.49 -5.21 -11.04
CA LYS A 64 -9.89 -4.80 -10.86
C LYS A 64 -10.02 -3.29 -10.69
N LEU A 65 -9.15 -2.67 -9.90
CA LEU A 65 -9.13 -1.22 -9.73
C LEU A 65 -8.79 -0.50 -11.05
N LYS A 66 -7.84 -1.02 -11.83
CA LYS A 66 -7.51 -0.48 -13.16
C LYS A 66 -8.71 -0.55 -14.11
N THR A 67 -9.44 -1.66 -14.14
CA THR A 67 -10.64 -1.83 -14.98
C THR A 67 -11.77 -0.87 -14.58
N ILE A 68 -11.93 -0.61 -13.27
CA ILE A 68 -12.89 0.42 -12.80
C ILE A 68 -12.46 1.80 -13.28
N LEU A 69 -11.16 2.12 -13.20
CA LEU A 69 -10.60 3.40 -13.62
C LEU A 69 -10.64 3.62 -15.14
N SER A 70 -10.58 2.56 -15.95
CA SER A 70 -10.68 2.65 -17.42
C SER A 70 -12.12 2.84 -17.93
N GLY A 71 -13.12 2.76 -17.05
CA GLY A 71 -14.54 2.95 -17.41
C GLY A 71 -15.12 1.84 -18.29
N THR A 72 -14.45 0.68 -18.38
CA THR A 72 -14.82 -0.43 -19.28
C THR A 72 -16.08 -1.20 -18.80
N HIS A 73 -16.53 -0.99 -17.57
CA HIS A 73 -17.76 -1.55 -17.03
C HIS A 73 -18.68 -0.46 -16.46
N ALA A 74 -19.99 -0.70 -16.51
CA ALA A 74 -20.98 0.11 -15.78
C ALA A 74 -20.48 0.31 -14.34
N ALA A 75 -20.37 1.57 -13.90
CA ALA A 75 -19.63 2.01 -12.72
C ALA A 75 -19.88 1.12 -11.49
N VAL A 76 -19.08 0.06 -11.31
CA VAL A 76 -19.08 -0.73 -10.09
C VAL A 76 -18.27 0.08 -9.08
N PRO A 77 -18.87 0.53 -7.97
CA PRO A 77 -18.14 1.27 -6.96
C PRO A 77 -17.02 0.41 -6.38
N TRP A 78 -15.87 1.03 -6.08
CA TRP A 78 -14.79 0.34 -5.39
C TRP A 78 -15.25 0.04 -3.95
N ASN A 79 -15.36 -1.25 -3.59
CA ASN A 79 -15.70 -1.65 -2.23
C ASN A 79 -14.48 -1.51 -1.32
N LEU A 80 -14.21 -0.28 -0.87
CA LEU A 80 -13.04 0.06 -0.08
C LEU A 80 -13.09 -0.58 1.31
N ARG A 81 -12.07 -1.38 1.65
CA ARG A 81 -11.83 -1.76 3.05
C ARG A 81 -10.77 -0.85 3.68
N VAL A 82 -11.20 -0.06 4.67
CA VAL A 82 -10.30 0.76 5.48
C VAL A 82 -9.55 -0.14 6.48
N GLU A 83 -8.23 -0.09 6.44
CA GLU A 83 -7.35 -0.94 7.26
C GLU A 83 -6.76 -0.13 8.44
N PRO A 84 -7.09 -0.44 9.70
CA PRO A 84 -6.57 0.30 10.86
C PRO A 84 -5.03 0.26 10.98
N ALA A 85 -4.40 -0.85 10.59
CA ALA A 85 -2.94 -0.94 10.59
C ALA A 85 -2.28 0.03 9.60
N PHE A 86 -2.99 0.44 8.54
CA PHE A 86 -2.53 1.47 7.62
C PHE A 86 -2.53 2.86 8.27
N ALA A 87 -3.61 3.20 8.99
CA ALA A 87 -3.68 4.47 9.71
C ALA A 87 -2.55 4.60 10.75
N ARG A 88 -2.24 3.52 11.48
CA ARG A 88 -1.10 3.50 12.40
C ARG A 88 0.25 3.66 11.69
N ALA A 89 0.40 3.12 10.49
CA ALA A 89 1.61 3.31 9.69
C ALA A 89 1.75 4.78 9.22
N VAL A 90 0.63 5.44 8.91
CA VAL A 90 0.62 6.89 8.64
C VAL A 90 1.11 7.68 9.85
N ASP A 91 0.67 7.33 11.06
CA ASP A 91 1.13 7.99 12.28
C ASP A 91 2.66 7.85 12.46
N PHE A 92 3.22 6.67 12.20
CA PHE A 92 4.68 6.49 12.22
C PHE A 92 5.39 7.34 11.16
N VAL A 93 4.89 7.37 9.92
CA VAL A 93 5.47 8.17 8.84
C VAL A 93 5.50 9.66 9.19
N VAL A 94 4.44 10.16 9.81
CA VAL A 94 4.35 11.57 10.25
C VAL A 94 5.21 11.81 11.49
N GLY A 95 5.18 10.90 12.47
CA GLY A 95 5.97 10.99 13.70
C GLY A 95 7.48 10.99 13.44
N GLU A 96 7.93 10.21 12.48
CA GLU A 96 9.33 10.16 11.99
C GLU A 96 9.68 11.34 11.05
N LYS A 97 8.75 12.30 10.86
CA LYS A 97 8.95 13.50 10.03
C LYS A 97 9.27 13.18 8.56
N LEU A 98 8.84 12.01 8.07
CA LEU A 98 8.96 11.63 6.65
C LEU A 98 7.82 12.24 5.82
N ALA A 99 6.67 12.49 6.43
CA ALA A 99 5.59 13.23 5.79
C ALA A 99 4.94 14.23 6.76
N ILE A 100 4.20 15.17 6.19
CA ILE A 100 3.38 16.13 6.94
C ILE A 100 1.93 16.07 6.46
N TRP A 101 1.02 16.37 7.38
CA TRP A 101 -0.37 16.59 7.05
C TRP A 101 -0.54 17.88 6.25
N THR A 102 -1.33 17.80 5.19
CA THR A 102 -1.69 18.90 4.31
C THR A 102 -3.14 18.73 3.83
N LYS A 103 -3.56 19.54 2.87
CA LYS A 103 -4.86 19.40 2.19
C LYS A 103 -4.67 19.18 0.70
N ALA A 104 -5.46 18.27 0.14
CA ALA A 104 -5.60 18.08 -1.30
C ALA A 104 -7.09 18.06 -1.64
N THR A 105 -7.53 18.99 -2.50
CA THR A 105 -8.93 19.06 -2.98
C THR A 105 -9.95 19.05 -1.82
N GLY A 106 -9.65 19.80 -0.75
CA GLY A 106 -10.50 19.89 0.45
C GLY A 106 -10.41 18.72 1.43
N ARG A 107 -9.67 17.64 1.11
CA ARG A 107 -9.49 16.46 1.98
C ARG A 107 -8.15 16.48 2.69
N ALA A 108 -8.07 15.76 3.82
CA ALA A 108 -6.81 15.47 4.50
C ALA A 108 -5.87 14.72 3.54
N ALA A 109 -4.62 15.15 3.51
CA ALA A 109 -3.61 14.62 2.62
C ALA A 109 -2.26 14.54 3.33
N LEU A 110 -1.37 13.71 2.79
CA LEU A 110 0.01 13.61 3.22
C LEU A 110 0.92 14.11 2.11
N GLN A 111 2.00 14.78 2.49
CA GLN A 111 3.06 15.20 1.58
C GLN A 111 4.41 14.85 2.17
N LEU A 112 5.31 14.27 1.35
CA LEU A 112 6.67 13.99 1.80
C LEU A 112 7.41 15.28 2.17
N THR A 113 8.17 15.21 3.26
CA THR A 113 9.19 16.20 3.59
C THR A 113 10.44 15.95 2.73
N LYS A 114 11.46 16.80 2.84
CA LYS A 114 12.75 16.57 2.16
C LYS A 114 13.34 15.19 2.54
N THR A 115 13.40 14.87 3.83
CA THR A 115 13.85 13.56 4.33
C THR A 115 12.94 12.42 3.86
N GLY A 116 11.64 12.66 3.76
CA GLY A 116 10.70 11.69 3.17
C GLY A 116 10.96 11.40 1.70
N VAL A 117 11.34 12.39 0.91
CA VAL A 117 11.70 12.21 -0.50
C VAL A 117 12.94 11.33 -0.62
N ASP A 118 13.97 11.58 0.19
CA ASP A 118 15.19 10.77 0.21
C ASP A 118 14.86 9.31 0.62
N ALA A 119 14.02 9.13 1.64
CA ALA A 119 13.56 7.81 2.07
C ALA A 119 12.73 7.09 1.00
N ALA A 120 11.86 7.81 0.28
CA ALA A 120 11.09 7.25 -0.82
C ALA A 120 12.00 6.83 -1.98
N ALA A 121 13.02 7.63 -2.31
CA ALA A 121 14.03 7.25 -3.30
C ALA A 121 14.78 5.98 -2.89
N ALA A 122 15.17 5.86 -1.62
CA ALA A 122 15.80 4.65 -1.09
C ALA A 122 14.88 3.41 -1.23
N VAL A 123 13.60 3.53 -0.88
CA VAL A 123 12.62 2.45 -1.05
C VAL A 123 12.44 2.07 -2.52
N MET A 124 12.40 3.04 -3.43
CA MET A 124 12.27 2.79 -4.87
C MET A 124 13.54 2.20 -5.49
N GLY A 125 14.70 2.39 -4.86
CA GLY A 125 16.00 1.87 -5.32
C GLY A 125 16.33 0.45 -4.87
N VAL A 126 15.60 -0.15 -3.92
CA VAL A 126 15.85 -1.54 -3.48
C VAL A 126 15.57 -2.51 -4.64
N GLU A 127 16.43 -3.46 -4.99
CA GLU A 127 16.17 -4.28 -6.19
C GLU A 127 15.23 -5.46 -5.91
N ASP A 128 15.30 -6.05 -4.72
CA ASP A 128 14.73 -7.35 -4.38
C ASP A 128 13.55 -7.30 -3.40
N ALA A 129 13.08 -6.09 -3.06
CA ALA A 129 11.99 -5.88 -2.11
C ALA A 129 10.85 -5.08 -2.73
N LEU A 130 9.61 -5.45 -2.37
CA LEU A 130 8.39 -4.80 -2.84
C LEU A 130 8.34 -4.66 -4.38
N VAL A 131 8.85 -5.64 -5.13
CA VAL A 131 8.99 -5.53 -6.59
C VAL A 131 7.63 -5.34 -7.25
N GLU A 132 6.68 -6.21 -6.91
CA GLU A 132 5.31 -6.19 -7.44
C GLU A 132 4.55 -4.96 -6.95
N GLU A 133 4.65 -4.63 -5.66
CA GLU A 133 3.95 -3.51 -5.07
C GLU A 133 4.42 -2.18 -5.64
N ARG A 134 5.74 -1.98 -5.81
CA ARG A 134 6.26 -0.73 -6.38
C ARG A 134 5.87 -0.55 -7.84
N ALA A 135 5.87 -1.63 -8.62
CA ALA A 135 5.37 -1.59 -10.00
C ALA A 135 3.89 -1.18 -10.03
N ALA A 136 3.05 -1.82 -9.21
CA ALA A 136 1.63 -1.50 -9.11
C ALA A 136 1.38 -0.07 -8.61
N VAL A 137 2.12 0.38 -7.60
CA VAL A 137 2.03 1.75 -7.06
C VAL A 137 2.40 2.78 -8.13
N ALA A 138 3.50 2.56 -8.85
CA ALA A 138 3.97 3.51 -9.86
C ALA A 138 2.94 3.75 -10.97
N GLU A 139 2.13 2.74 -11.28
CA GLU A 139 1.03 2.81 -12.23
C GLU A 139 -0.23 3.44 -11.60
N LEU A 140 -0.73 2.88 -10.49
CA LEU A 140 -1.97 3.31 -9.84
C LEU A 140 -1.89 4.74 -9.31
N ALA A 141 -0.73 5.16 -8.78
CA ALA A 141 -0.54 6.51 -8.26
C ALA A 141 -0.65 7.58 -9.36
N LYS A 142 -0.33 7.24 -10.62
CA LYS A 142 -0.49 8.13 -11.78
C LYS A 142 -1.92 8.11 -12.31
N LEU A 143 -2.54 6.93 -12.34
CA LEU A 143 -3.88 6.72 -12.87
C LEU A 143 -4.97 7.37 -12.00
N ILE A 144 -4.83 7.28 -10.67
CA ILE A 144 -5.82 7.81 -9.72
C ILE A 144 -5.56 9.30 -9.49
N THR A 145 -6.41 10.16 -10.04
CA THR A 145 -6.37 11.60 -9.79
C THR A 145 -7.12 11.96 -8.52
N GLU A 146 -6.72 13.03 -7.84
CA GLU A 146 -7.42 13.51 -6.63
C GLU A 146 -8.89 13.87 -6.90
N THR A 147 -9.21 14.33 -8.12
CA THR A 147 -10.58 14.60 -8.55
C THR A 147 -11.38 13.30 -8.70
N GLY A 148 -10.75 12.23 -9.23
CA GLY A 148 -11.39 10.94 -9.45
C GLY A 148 -11.63 10.11 -8.19
N VAL A 149 -10.96 10.43 -7.07
CA VAL A 149 -11.14 9.72 -5.79
C VAL A 149 -12.60 9.75 -5.32
N GLY A 150 -13.29 10.88 -5.47
CA GLY A 150 -14.69 11.00 -5.04
C GLY A 150 -15.62 10.00 -5.75
N ALA A 151 -15.39 9.77 -7.05
CA ALA A 151 -16.16 8.79 -7.83
C ALA A 151 -15.93 7.36 -7.34
N LEU A 152 -14.68 6.99 -7.00
CA LEU A 152 -14.37 5.67 -6.44
C LEU A 152 -15.01 5.44 -5.07
N LEU A 153 -15.17 6.51 -4.28
CA LEU A 153 -15.85 6.47 -2.98
C LEU A 153 -17.38 6.52 -3.09
N GLY A 154 -17.93 6.65 -4.31
CA GLY A 154 -19.37 6.80 -4.52
C GLY A 154 -19.95 8.13 -4.03
N GLU A 155 -19.11 9.17 -3.90
CA GLU A 155 -19.59 10.51 -3.57
C GLU A 155 -20.44 11.05 -4.72
N LYS A 156 -21.67 11.48 -4.42
CA LYS A 156 -22.51 12.15 -5.41
C LYS A 156 -21.89 13.50 -5.76
N VAL A 157 -21.71 13.78 -7.06
CA VAL A 157 -21.42 15.13 -7.54
C VAL A 157 -22.58 16.01 -7.09
N ARG A 158 -22.32 16.96 -6.18
CA ARG A 158 -23.35 17.94 -5.81
C ARG A 158 -23.60 18.80 -7.06
N ALA A 159 -24.84 18.76 -7.54
CA ALA A 159 -25.35 19.64 -8.60
C ALA A 159 -25.41 21.09 -8.12
#